data_AF-A0A9E1XI12-F1
#
_entry.id   AF-A0A9E1XI12-F1
#
_cell.length_a   1.000
_cell.length_b   1.000
_cell.length_c   1.000
_cell.angle_alpha   90.00
_cell.angle_beta   90.00
_cell.angle_gamma   90.00
#
_symmetry.space_group_name_H-M   'P 1'
#
loop_
_entity.id
_entity.type
_entity.pdbx_description
1 polymer ?
#
loop_
_entity_poly.entity_id
_entity_poly.type
_entity_poly.pdbx_seq_one_letter_code
_entity_poly.pdbx_strand_id
1 'polypeptide(L)'
;MARTFRLWALSDTHVGTEIKFGRRSLEEVIQHAEAWPNAGGQSGGFDIAVNLGDFSGSQLPPDDEEGELVVSQYASAKKHRREHFYDVIGNHDASGVDEPTQWWFQKWIDPTGESTEHSGIDNSKRPYPTTGTWENYSFEIGNVVFLMMADRNDGGAPIG
;
A
#
# COMPACT_ATOMS: atom_id res chain seq x y z
N MET A 1 -28.93 -3.25 -13.32
CA MET A 1 -27.83 -2.76 -14.17
C MET A 1 -26.52 -3.29 -13.62
N ALA A 2 -25.52 -3.56 -14.46
CA ALA A 2 -24.19 -3.94 -13.99
C ALA A 2 -23.54 -2.75 -13.26
N ARG A 3 -23.00 -2.99 -12.06
CA ARG A 3 -22.24 -1.99 -11.29
C ARG A 3 -20.81 -1.96 -11.82
N THR A 4 -20.35 -0.82 -12.31
CA THR A 4 -18.94 -0.62 -12.66
C THR A 4 -18.10 -0.67 -11.38
N PHE A 5 -17.02 -1.45 -11.40
CA PHE A 5 -15.99 -1.47 -10.38
C PHE A 5 -14.75 -0.75 -10.90
N ARG A 6 -14.13 0.08 -10.05
CA ARG A 6 -12.96 0.90 -10.39
C ARG A 6 -11.78 0.52 -9.50
N LEU A 7 -10.74 0.00 -10.14
CA LEU A 7 -9.45 -0.25 -9.53
C LEU A 7 -8.50 0.89 -9.86
N TRP A 8 -7.87 1.48 -8.86
CA TRP A 8 -6.68 2.30 -9.07
C TRP A 8 -5.43 1.47 -8.76
N ALA A 9 -4.43 1.55 -9.61
CA ALA A 9 -3.15 0.87 -9.41
C ALA A 9 -2.02 1.89 -9.39
N LEU A 10 -1.09 1.72 -8.46
CA LEU A 10 0.10 2.52 -8.26
C LEU A 10 1.26 1.63 -7.80
N SER A 11 2.48 2.16 -7.84
CA SER A 11 3.71 1.48 -7.41
C SER A 11 4.85 2.50 -7.33
N ASP A 12 5.98 2.13 -6.71
CA ASP A 12 7.26 2.84 -6.81
C ASP A 12 7.18 4.30 -6.34
N THR A 13 6.43 4.54 -5.26
CA THR A 13 6.26 5.90 -4.72
C THR A 13 7.53 6.43 -4.05
N HIS A 14 8.45 5.55 -3.64
CA HIS A 14 9.78 5.88 -3.14
C HIS A 14 9.81 7.04 -2.14
N VAL A 15 8.91 6.98 -1.15
CA VAL A 15 8.55 8.07 -0.25
C VAL A 15 9.77 8.71 0.43
N GLY A 16 10.72 7.92 0.97
CA GLY A 16 11.91 8.48 1.61
C GLY A 16 12.92 9.11 0.66
N THR A 17 12.89 8.80 -0.64
CA THR A 17 13.69 9.50 -1.65
C THR A 17 13.00 10.78 -2.10
N GLU A 18 11.71 10.70 -2.44
CA GLU A 18 10.93 11.82 -2.96
C GLU A 18 10.80 12.97 -1.95
N ILE A 19 10.72 12.65 -0.65
CA ILE A 19 10.62 13.68 0.41
C ILE A 19 11.86 14.58 0.48
N LYS A 20 13.04 14.07 0.08
CA LYS A 20 14.30 14.86 0.02
C LYS A 20 14.24 15.95 -1.05
N PHE A 21 13.34 15.81 -2.03
CA PHE A 21 13.05 16.79 -3.07
C PHE A 21 11.79 17.62 -2.76
N GLY A 22 11.25 17.51 -1.53
CA GLY A 22 10.07 18.24 -1.09
C GLY A 22 8.77 17.70 -1.68
N ARG A 23 8.76 16.45 -2.17
CA ARG A 23 7.58 15.79 -2.73
C ARG A 23 6.98 14.83 -1.72
N ARG A 24 5.67 14.92 -1.52
CA ARG A 24 4.90 13.91 -0.77
C ARG A 24 4.20 13.02 -1.79
N SER A 25 5.01 12.25 -2.53
CA SER A 25 4.64 11.55 -3.75
C SER A 25 3.37 10.72 -3.60
N LEU A 26 3.30 9.85 -2.59
CA LEU A 26 2.14 8.99 -2.31
C LEU A 26 0.89 9.83 -1.99
N GLU A 27 1.01 10.85 -1.14
CA GLU A 27 -0.11 11.75 -0.82
C GLU A 27 -0.64 12.46 -2.07
N GLU A 28 0.25 13.02 -2.88
CA GLU A 28 -0.11 13.79 -4.06
C GLU A 28 -0.86 12.92 -5.09
N VAL A 29 -0.38 11.70 -5.34
CA VAL A 29 -1.05 10.78 -6.28
C VAL A 29 -2.37 10.25 -5.74
N ILE A 30 -2.49 10.04 -4.42
CA ILE A 30 -3.77 9.73 -3.77
C ILE A 30 -4.77 10.86 -4.00
N GLN A 31 -4.38 12.11 -3.76
CA GLN A 31 -5.26 13.27 -3.93
C GLN A 31 -5.71 13.41 -5.39
N HIS A 32 -4.81 13.17 -6.35
CA HIS A 32 -5.16 13.15 -7.77
C HIS A 32 -6.14 12.03 -8.11
N ALA A 33 -5.89 10.81 -7.62
CA ALA A 33 -6.76 9.66 -7.86
C ALA A 33 -8.16 9.88 -7.27
N GLU A 34 -8.25 10.44 -6.05
CA GLU A 34 -9.53 10.80 -5.42
C GLU A 34 -10.27 11.90 -6.18
N ALA A 35 -9.57 12.81 -6.85
CA ALA A 35 -10.17 13.87 -7.65
C ALA A 35 -10.66 13.37 -9.03
N TRP A 36 -10.29 12.16 -9.46
CA TRP A 36 -10.62 11.66 -10.79
C TRP A 36 -12.14 11.62 -11.01
N PRO A 37 -12.65 12.25 -12.08
CA PRO A 37 -14.09 12.37 -12.28
C PRO A 37 -14.71 11.01 -12.64
N ASN A 38 -15.82 10.70 -11.97
CA ASN A 38 -16.64 9.54 -12.28
C ASN A 38 -17.85 9.95 -13.14
N ALA A 39 -18.21 9.13 -14.12
CA ALA A 39 -19.40 9.36 -14.92
C ALA A 39 -20.67 9.32 -14.03
N GLY A 40 -21.62 10.23 -14.32
CA GLY A 40 -23.00 10.13 -13.82
C GLY A 40 -23.19 10.29 -12.31
N GLY A 41 -22.88 11.47 -11.74
CA GLY A 41 -23.33 11.86 -10.39
C GLY A 41 -22.69 11.10 -9.22
N GLN A 42 -21.69 10.25 -9.47
CA GLN A 42 -20.93 9.58 -8.43
C GLN A 42 -19.82 10.50 -7.90
N SER A 43 -19.53 10.40 -6.61
CA SER A 43 -18.30 10.99 -6.05
C SER A 43 -17.10 10.42 -6.81
N GLY A 44 -16.26 11.28 -7.39
CA GLY A 44 -15.04 10.89 -8.11
C GLY A 44 -14.10 10.02 -7.26
N GLY A 45 -13.23 9.23 -7.91
CA GLY A 45 -12.29 8.31 -7.27
C GLY A 45 -12.39 6.85 -7.75
N PHE A 46 -11.84 5.95 -6.95
CA PHE A 46 -11.81 4.50 -7.16
C PHE A 46 -12.71 3.75 -6.15
N ASP A 47 -12.91 2.45 -6.33
CA ASP A 47 -13.57 1.61 -5.31
C ASP A 47 -12.52 1.03 -4.34
N ILE A 48 -11.40 0.56 -4.88
CA ILE A 48 -10.18 0.19 -4.12
C ILE A 48 -8.92 0.58 -4.90
N ALA A 49 -7.80 0.62 -4.19
CA ALA A 49 -6.47 0.80 -4.76
C ALA A 49 -5.60 -0.44 -4.52
N VAL A 50 -4.73 -0.76 -5.46
CA VAL A 50 -3.62 -1.71 -5.28
C VAL A 50 -2.29 -0.98 -5.42
N ASN A 51 -1.43 -1.07 -4.41
CA ASN A 51 -0.07 -0.54 -4.47
C ASN A 51 0.92 -1.70 -4.60
N LEU A 52 1.72 -1.70 -5.65
CA LEU A 52 2.47 -2.87 -6.09
C LEU A 52 3.93 -2.91 -5.61
N GLY A 53 4.25 -2.12 -4.58
CA GLY A 53 5.55 -2.17 -3.89
C GLY A 53 6.36 -0.90 -4.00
N ASP A 54 7.53 -0.94 -3.39
CA ASP A 54 8.54 0.12 -3.39
C ASP A 54 7.98 1.43 -2.84
N PHE A 55 7.43 1.31 -1.63
CA PHE A 55 7.01 2.44 -0.80
C PHE A 55 8.22 3.18 -0.30
N SER A 56 9.19 2.44 0.23
CA SER A 56 10.49 2.95 0.61
C SER A 56 11.27 3.36 -0.64
N GLY A 57 11.93 4.50 -0.59
CA GLY A 57 12.89 4.91 -1.61
C GLY A 57 14.35 4.64 -1.22
N SER A 58 14.56 4.04 -0.04
CA SER A 58 15.87 3.89 0.56
C SER A 58 16.73 2.87 -0.20
N GLN A 59 18.03 3.15 -0.25
CA GLN A 59 19.05 2.23 -0.75
C GLN A 59 19.68 1.39 0.39
N LEU A 60 19.13 1.55 1.59
CA LEU A 60 19.39 0.77 2.79
C LEU A 60 18.04 0.19 3.26
N PRO A 61 18.03 -0.80 4.16
CA PRO A 61 16.79 -1.18 4.84
C PRO A 61 16.09 0.06 5.42
N PRO A 62 14.79 0.28 5.12
CA PRO A 62 14.07 1.43 5.62
C PRO A 62 13.86 1.34 7.13
N ASP A 63 13.76 2.50 7.76
CA ASP A 63 13.60 2.62 9.21
C ASP A 63 12.17 3.03 9.60
N ASP A 64 11.96 3.16 10.91
CA ASP A 64 10.67 3.57 11.46
C ASP A 64 10.27 4.99 11.05
N GLU A 65 11.21 5.92 10.84
CA GLU A 65 10.89 7.28 10.39
C GLU A 65 10.31 7.27 8.98
N GLU A 66 10.88 6.47 8.07
CA GLU A 66 10.31 6.30 6.72
C GLU A 66 8.97 5.57 6.75
N GLY A 67 8.80 4.58 7.64
CA GLY A 67 7.53 3.89 7.87
C GLY A 67 6.40 4.84 8.29
N GLU A 68 6.66 5.66 9.30
CA GLU A 68 5.72 6.71 9.76
C GLU A 68 5.39 7.71 8.65
N LEU A 69 6.38 8.06 7.82
CA LEU A 69 6.18 8.95 6.69
C LEU A 69 5.22 8.36 5.65
N VAL A 70 5.37 7.07 5.31
CA VAL A 70 4.45 6.37 4.39
C VAL A 70 3.03 6.34 4.98
N VAL A 71 2.88 5.95 6.24
CA VAL A 71 1.57 5.94 6.92
C VAL A 71 0.94 7.34 6.93
N SER A 72 1.72 8.39 7.18
CA SER A 72 1.24 9.77 7.17
C SER A 72 0.74 10.21 5.79
N GLN A 73 1.36 9.74 4.71
CA GLN A 73 0.95 10.06 3.35
C GLN A 73 -0.31 9.29 2.95
N TYR A 74 -0.45 8.03 3.36
CA TYR A 74 -1.72 7.32 3.24
C TYR A 74 -2.86 8.02 4.00
N ALA A 75 -2.59 8.53 5.20
CA ALA A 75 -3.57 9.23 6.03
C ALA A 75 -4.06 10.56 5.43
N SER A 76 -3.43 11.05 4.35
CA SER A 76 -3.87 12.24 3.61
C SER A 76 -5.13 12.02 2.76
N ALA A 77 -5.48 10.75 2.50
CA ALA A 77 -6.69 10.37 1.75
C ALA A 77 -7.94 10.95 2.43
N LYS A 78 -8.82 11.59 1.64
CA LYS A 78 -9.99 12.30 2.16
C LYS A 78 -11.29 11.54 1.94
N LYS A 79 -11.34 10.70 0.91
CA LYS A 79 -12.52 9.92 0.52
C LYS A 79 -12.36 8.44 0.86
N HIS A 80 -11.14 7.95 0.86
CA HIS A 80 -10.81 6.56 1.15
C HIS A 80 -10.07 6.45 2.47
N ARG A 81 -10.39 5.40 3.24
CA ARG A 81 -9.62 5.04 4.43
C ARG A 81 -8.43 4.16 4.05
N ARG A 82 -7.48 3.99 4.96
CA ARG A 82 -6.31 3.10 4.78
C ARG A 82 -6.70 1.70 4.30
N GLU A 83 -7.85 1.17 4.71
CA GLU A 83 -8.32 -0.17 4.33
C GLU A 83 -8.80 -0.30 2.88
N HIS A 84 -8.88 0.80 2.11
CA HIS A 84 -9.17 0.76 0.67
C HIS A 84 -7.93 0.47 -0.18
N PHE A 85 -6.74 0.47 0.43
CA PHE A 85 -5.46 0.25 -0.23
C PHE A 85 -4.98 -1.18 0.07
N TYR A 86 -4.68 -1.94 -0.98
CA TYR A 86 -4.26 -3.33 -0.93
C TYR A 86 -2.83 -3.41 -1.46
N ASP A 87 -1.89 -3.71 -0.58
CA ASP A 87 -0.47 -3.49 -0.82
C ASP A 87 0.26 -4.81 -1.06
N VAL A 88 1.24 -4.82 -1.96
CA VAL A 88 2.24 -5.88 -2.14
C VAL A 88 3.62 -5.28 -1.88
N ILE A 89 4.53 -6.09 -1.37
CA ILE A 89 5.91 -5.67 -1.08
C ILE A 89 6.74 -5.50 -2.37
N GLY A 90 7.60 -4.48 -2.40
CA GLY A 90 8.67 -4.33 -3.38
C GLY A 90 10.05 -4.56 -2.78
N ASN A 91 11.10 -4.58 -3.60
CA ASN A 91 12.45 -4.85 -3.13
C ASN A 91 13.01 -3.76 -2.20
N HIS A 92 12.56 -2.50 -2.33
CA HIS A 92 13.00 -1.38 -1.48
C HIS A 92 12.40 -1.40 -0.08
N ASP A 93 11.38 -2.23 0.15
CA ASP A 93 10.67 -2.34 1.42
C ASP A 93 11.30 -3.40 2.35
N ALA A 94 12.46 -3.93 1.95
CA ALA A 94 13.08 -5.07 2.58
C ALA A 94 13.67 -4.76 3.95
N SER A 95 13.43 -5.67 4.91
CA SER A 95 13.93 -5.54 6.28
C SER A 95 15.46 -5.60 6.38
N GLY A 96 15.98 -5.10 7.50
CA GLY A 96 17.38 -5.23 7.86
C GLY A 96 17.80 -6.67 8.16
N VAL A 97 19.11 -6.89 8.18
CA VAL A 97 19.71 -8.24 8.40
C VAL A 97 19.42 -8.82 9.78
N ASP A 98 19.19 -7.96 10.77
CA ASP A 98 18.92 -8.34 12.17
C ASP A 98 17.42 -8.28 12.53
N GLU A 99 16.56 -8.04 11.54
CA GLU A 99 15.11 -7.95 11.72
C GLU A 99 14.43 -9.24 11.25
N PRO A 100 13.21 -9.54 11.75
CA PRO A 100 12.38 -10.56 11.14
C PRO A 100 12.21 -10.30 9.64
N THR A 101 12.13 -11.37 8.86
CA THR A 101 11.96 -11.33 7.41
C THR A 101 10.85 -10.36 7.02
N GLN A 102 11.18 -9.33 6.23
CA GLN A 102 10.23 -8.33 5.74
C GLN A 102 9.44 -7.62 6.85
N TRP A 103 10.06 -7.44 8.02
CA TRP A 103 9.44 -6.82 9.19
C TRP A 103 8.91 -5.41 8.92
N TRP A 104 9.70 -4.56 8.26
CA TRP A 104 9.29 -3.18 7.98
C TRP A 104 7.97 -3.12 7.20
N PHE A 105 7.85 -3.92 6.12
CA PHE A 105 6.62 -4.03 5.34
C PHE A 105 5.45 -4.57 6.18
N GLN A 106 5.66 -5.63 6.95
CA GLN A 106 4.62 -6.19 7.83
C GLN A 106 4.15 -5.22 8.93
N LYS A 107 5.05 -4.37 9.43
CA LYS A 107 4.77 -3.40 10.49
C LYS A 107 4.02 -2.18 9.96
N TRP A 108 4.57 -1.54 8.92
CA TRP A 108 4.12 -0.21 8.48
C TRP A 108 3.11 -0.27 7.33
N ILE A 109 3.27 -1.23 6.42
CA ILE A 109 2.37 -1.39 5.27
C ILE A 109 1.24 -2.37 5.60
N ASP A 110 1.54 -3.46 6.31
CA ASP A 110 0.58 -4.32 7.01
C ASP A 110 -0.61 -4.79 6.14
N PRO A 111 -0.36 -5.56 5.06
CA PRO A 111 -1.42 -5.97 4.13
C PRO A 111 -2.53 -6.79 4.80
N THR A 112 -2.22 -7.50 5.89
CA THR A 112 -3.10 -8.42 6.62
C THR A 112 -3.79 -7.79 7.83
N GLY A 113 -3.34 -6.62 8.31
CA GLY A 113 -3.89 -5.98 9.52
C GLY A 113 -3.38 -6.59 10.82
N GLU A 114 -2.21 -7.23 10.80
CA GLU A 114 -1.57 -7.85 11.98
C GLU A 114 -0.83 -6.81 12.83
N SER A 115 -0.48 -5.66 12.25
CA SER A 115 0.27 -4.56 12.88
C SER A 115 -0.56 -3.27 12.97
N THR A 116 -1.87 -3.39 13.23
CA THR A 116 -2.84 -2.26 13.22
C THR A 116 -2.39 -1.06 14.04
N GLU A 117 -1.69 -1.27 15.15
CA GLU A 117 -1.21 -0.20 16.04
C GLU A 117 -0.21 0.75 15.35
N HIS A 118 0.51 0.27 14.33
CA HIS A 118 1.47 1.03 13.55
C HIS A 118 0.87 1.50 12.22
N SER A 119 0.23 0.59 11.48
CA SER A 119 -0.24 0.82 10.12
C SER A 119 -1.59 1.54 10.04
N GLY A 120 -2.40 1.43 11.10
CA GLY A 120 -3.82 1.83 11.11
C GLY A 120 -4.76 0.91 10.32
N ILE A 121 -4.29 -0.24 9.80
CA ILE A 121 -5.12 -1.19 9.04
C ILE A 121 -5.86 -2.12 9.98
N ASP A 122 -7.17 -2.18 9.82
CA ASP A 122 -8.03 -3.20 10.41
C ASP A 122 -8.68 -4.00 9.27
N ASN A 123 -8.26 -5.27 9.11
CA ASN A 123 -8.76 -6.11 8.01
C ASN A 123 -10.29 -6.25 8.03
N SER A 124 -10.93 -6.21 9.20
CA SER A 124 -12.39 -6.29 9.32
C SER A 124 -13.12 -5.06 8.76
N LYS A 125 -12.40 -3.94 8.58
CA LYS A 125 -12.92 -2.69 8.01
C LYS A 125 -12.63 -2.53 6.52
N ARG A 126 -11.94 -3.49 5.88
CA ARG A 126 -11.73 -3.50 4.43
C ARG A 126 -13.07 -3.63 3.69
N PRO A 127 -13.25 -2.94 2.55
CA PRO A 127 -14.40 -3.21 1.67
C PRO A 127 -14.49 -4.68 1.25
N TYR A 128 -13.32 -5.31 1.07
CA TYR A 128 -13.16 -6.73 0.78
C TYR A 128 -12.06 -7.30 1.69
N PRO A 129 -12.42 -8.00 2.78
CA PRO A 129 -11.44 -8.57 3.71
C PRO A 129 -10.47 -9.52 3.02
N THR A 130 -9.21 -9.49 3.44
CA THR A 130 -8.15 -10.34 2.90
C THR A 130 -8.02 -11.64 3.69
N THR A 131 -7.54 -12.70 3.03
CA THR A 131 -7.18 -13.98 3.65
C THR A 131 -5.80 -14.39 3.18
N GLY A 132 -4.95 -14.87 4.09
CA GLY A 132 -3.59 -15.30 3.79
C GLY A 132 -2.57 -14.64 4.71
N THR A 133 -1.34 -14.53 4.24
CA THR A 133 -0.22 -13.89 4.94
C THR A 133 0.30 -12.71 4.13
N TRP A 134 1.26 -11.96 4.67
CA TRP A 134 1.92 -10.90 3.91
C TRP A 134 2.61 -11.43 2.63
N GLU A 135 3.09 -12.69 2.62
CA GLU A 135 3.74 -13.29 1.44
C GLU A 135 2.77 -13.55 0.31
N ASN A 136 1.57 -13.98 0.67
CA ASN A 136 0.51 -14.32 -0.27
C ASN A 136 -0.84 -14.16 0.42
N TYR A 137 -1.63 -13.22 -0.08
CA TYR A 137 -3.01 -13.07 0.35
C TYR A 137 -3.92 -12.90 -0.84
N SER A 138 -5.21 -13.08 -0.61
CA SER A 138 -6.24 -12.92 -1.62
C SER A 138 -7.45 -12.21 -1.06
N PHE A 139 -8.25 -11.68 -1.98
CA PHE A 139 -9.59 -11.15 -1.71
C PHE A 139 -10.43 -11.25 -2.98
N GLU A 140 -11.75 -11.18 -2.81
CA GLU A 140 -12.70 -11.35 -3.90
C GLU A 140 -13.60 -10.13 -4.05
N ILE A 141 -13.85 -9.75 -5.30
CA ILE A 141 -14.75 -8.66 -5.68
C ILE A 141 -15.71 -9.18 -6.74
N GLY A 142 -16.93 -9.52 -6.31
CA GLY A 142 -17.95 -10.07 -7.20
C GLY A 142 -17.46 -11.36 -7.87
N ASN A 143 -17.13 -11.29 -9.16
CA ASN A 143 -16.66 -12.42 -9.96
C ASN A 143 -15.15 -12.36 -10.27
N VAL A 144 -14.38 -11.53 -9.55
CA VAL A 144 -12.92 -11.37 -9.72
C VAL A 144 -12.22 -11.77 -8.42
N VAL A 145 -11.20 -12.62 -8.55
CA VAL A 145 -10.29 -12.99 -7.46
C VAL A 145 -8.97 -12.24 -7.66
N PHE A 146 -8.51 -11.57 -6.62
CA PHE A 146 -7.18 -10.94 -6.59
C PHE A 146 -6.23 -11.85 -5.83
N LEU A 147 -5.08 -12.14 -6.44
CA LEU A 147 -3.99 -12.90 -5.83
C LEU A 147 -2.80 -11.95 -5.68
N MET A 148 -2.50 -11.59 -4.43
CA MET A 148 -1.49 -10.62 -4.06
C MET A 148 -0.26 -11.41 -3.60
N MET A 149 0.77 -11.44 -4.44
CA MET A 149 1.94 -12.31 -4.26
C MET A 149 3.19 -11.46 -4.09
N ALA A 150 3.86 -11.61 -2.95
CA ALA A 150 5.16 -10.99 -2.71
C ALA A 150 6.21 -11.58 -3.66
N ASP A 151 6.86 -10.74 -4.46
CA ASP A 151 8.07 -11.14 -5.17
C ASP A 151 9.25 -11.07 -4.19
N ARG A 152 9.61 -12.24 -3.66
CA ARG A 152 10.37 -12.36 -2.43
C ARG A 152 11.87 -12.16 -2.70
N ASN A 153 12.42 -11.01 -2.31
CA ASN A 153 13.86 -10.76 -2.34
C ASN A 153 14.51 -11.03 -0.96
N ASP A 154 14.73 -12.30 -0.62
CA ASP A 154 15.41 -12.69 0.64
C ASP A 154 16.94 -12.55 0.59
N GLY A 155 17.48 -12.03 -0.52
CA GLY A 155 18.91 -12.14 -0.87
C GLY A 155 19.84 -11.14 -0.20
N GLY A 156 19.34 -10.18 0.58
CA GLY A 156 20.13 -9.11 1.20
C GLY A 156 19.45 -7.74 1.08
N ALA A 157 20.24 -6.69 1.31
CA ALA A 157 19.77 -5.29 1.24
C ALA A 157 19.05 -4.98 -0.09
N PRO A 158 18.15 -3.98 -0.13
CA PRO A 158 17.47 -3.57 -1.35
C PRO A 158 18.48 -3.27 -2.47
N ILE A 159 18.32 -3.94 -3.62
CA ILE A 159 19.07 -3.67 -4.85
C ILE A 159 18.04 -3.34 -5.92
N GLY A 160 18.01 -2.08 -6.36
CA GLY A 160 17.18 -1.56 -7.45
C GLY A 160 17.99 -0.64 -8.36
#